data_AF-A0A7C5PAE0-F1
#
_entry.id   AF-A0A7C5PAE0-F1
#
_cell.length_a   1.000
_cell.length_b   1.000
_cell.length_c   1.000
_cell.angle_alpha   90.00
_cell.angle_beta   90.00
_cell.angle_gamma   90.00
#
_symmetry.space_group_name_H-M   'P 1'
#
loop_
_entity.id
_entity.type
_entity.pdbx_description
1 polymer ?
#
loop_
_entity_poly.entity_id
_entity_poly.type
_entity_poly.pdbx_seq_one_letter_code
_entity_poly.pdbx_strand_id
1 'polypeptide(L)' 'MVLTATGDDYRLTFPAMSTTCRLNFRAATNALARQVQTEARAWVATFEAKYSRFIPTSLVSRINTSRDWVEVDEETDRL' A
#
# COMPACT_ATOMS: atom_id res chain seq x y z
N MET A 1 4.78 10.27 4.94
CA MET A 1 5.87 9.46 4.37
C MET A 1 7.10 10.35 4.28
N VAL A 2 8.27 9.85 4.67
CA VAL A 2 9.55 10.59 4.67
C VAL A 2 10.52 9.85 3.75
N LEU A 3 11.13 10.58 2.80
CA LEU A 3 12.12 10.06 1.86
C LEU A 3 13.50 10.61 2.22
N THR A 4 14.46 9.73 2.46
CA THR A 4 15.87 10.07 2.73
C THR A 4 16.78 9.43 1.69
N ALA A 5 17.88 10.09 1.32
CA ALA A 5 18.82 9.61 0.32
C ALA A 5 20.25 9.47 0.88
N THR A 6 21.02 8.53 0.34
CA THR A 6 22.46 8.35 0.57
C THR A 6 23.08 7.89 -0.74
N GLY A 7 23.65 8.81 -1.51
CA GLY A 7 24.00 8.54 -2.91
C GLY A 7 22.74 8.22 -3.72
N ASP A 8 22.77 7.12 -4.46
CA ASP A 8 21.63 6.63 -5.27
C ASP A 8 20.70 5.69 -4.48
N ASP A 9 21.00 5.43 -3.20
CA ASP A 9 20.16 4.65 -2.30
C ASP A 9 19.14 5.55 -1.59
N TYR A 10 17.87 5.18 -1.67
CA TYR A 10 16.74 5.89 -1.09
C TYR A 10 16.02 5.01 -0.07
N ARG A 11 15.55 5.65 1.01
CA ARG A 11 14.69 5.04 2.02
C ARG A 11 13.43 5.86 2.18
N LEU A 12 12.28 5.23 1.93
CA LEU A 12 10.96 5.77 2.20
C LEU A 12 10.40 5.13 3.47
N THR A 13 10.11 5.93 4.49
CA THR A 13 9.51 5.48 5.75
C THR A 13 8.12 6.07 5.92
N PHE A 14 7.14 5.26 6.29
CA PHE A 14 5.75 5.72 6.41
C PHE A 14 4.92 4.84 7.35
N PRO A 15 3.93 5.42 8.05
CA PRO A 15 2.93 4.63 8.74
C PRO A 15 1.93 4.05 7.74
N ALA A 16 1.61 2.77 7.89
CA ALA A 16 0.52 2.08 7.18
C ALA A 16 0.13 0.83 7.97
N MET A 17 -1.12 0.40 7.87
CA MET A 17 -1.63 -0.83 8.49
C MET A 17 -1.31 -0.90 10.00
N SER A 18 -1.44 0.23 10.70
CA SER A 18 -1.12 0.38 12.14
C SER A 18 0.33 0.05 12.53
N THR A 19 1.28 0.13 11.58
CA THR A 19 2.71 -0.09 11.84
C THR A 19 3.58 0.88 11.05
N THR A 20 4.88 0.93 11.36
CA THR A 20 5.86 1.71 10.57
C THR A 20 6.45 0.82 9.48
N CYS A 21 6.17 1.17 8.23
CA CYS A 21 6.70 0.51 7.03
C CYS A 21 7.92 1.24 6.48
N ARG A 22 8.80 0.49 5.79
CA ARG A 22 10.00 1.01 5.13
C ARG A 22 10.20 0.35 3.77
N LEU A 23 10.47 1.17 2.76
CA LEU A 23 10.92 0.75 1.43
C LEU A 23 12.35 1.26 1.23
N ASN A 24 13.29 0.37 0.92
CA ASN A 24 14.64 0.73 0.50
C ASN A 24 14.77 0.40 -0.99
N PHE A 25 15.23 1.36 -1.78
CA PHE A 25 15.31 1.21 -3.24
C PHE A 25 16.40 2.11 -3.82
N ARG A 26 16.84 1.80 -5.04
CA ARG A 26 17.75 2.66 -5.80
C ARG A 26 17.00 3.42 -6.88
N ALA A 27 17.43 4.64 -7.16
CA ALA A 27 16.90 5.42 -8.26
C ALA A 27 18.00 6.27 -8.90
N ALA A 28 18.00 6.35 -10.23
CA ALA A 28 19.01 7.13 -10.97
C ALA A 28 18.90 8.65 -10.75
N THR A 29 17.74 9.13 -10.29
CA THR A 29 17.52 10.55 -10.01
C THR A 29 16.60 10.75 -8.81
N ASN A 30 16.75 11.90 -8.15
CA ASN A 30 15.82 12.35 -7.10
C ASN A 30 14.36 12.47 -7.60
N ALA A 31 14.16 12.80 -8.87
CA ALA A 31 12.82 12.92 -9.46
C ALA A 31 12.12 11.56 -9.52
N LEU A 32 12.82 10.52 -9.99
CA LEU A 32 12.30 9.14 -9.99
C LEU A 32 12.04 8.65 -8.56
N ALA A 33 12.90 8.97 -7.61
CA ALA A 33 12.67 8.60 -6.21
C ALA A 33 11.42 9.25 -5.61
N ARG A 34 11.12 10.50 -5.97
CA ARG A 34 9.87 11.16 -5.59
C ARG A 34 8.65 10.56 -6.29
N GLN A 35 8.78 10.12 -7.54
CA GLN A 35 7.72 9.40 -8.23
C GLN A 35 7.38 8.09 -7.50
N VAL A 36 8.39 7.30 -7.11
CA VAL A 36 8.19 6.09 -6.29
C VAL A 36 7.46 6.42 -4.99
N GLN A 37 7.81 7.53 -4.33
CA GLN A 37 7.10 7.96 -3.12
C GLN A 37 5.61 8.25 -3.38
N THR A 38 5.27 8.91 -4.48
CA THR A 38 3.88 9.19 -4.87
C THR A 38 3.11 7.91 -5.19
N GLU A 39 3.69 7.03 -6.01
CA GLU A 39 3.06 5.76 -6.39
C GLU A 39 2.89 4.83 -5.19
N ALA A 40 3.90 4.72 -4.33
CA ALA A 40 3.81 3.92 -3.10
C ALA A 40 2.70 4.44 -2.18
N ARG A 41 2.50 5.77 -2.10
CA ARG A 41 1.39 6.34 -1.33
C ARG A 41 0.04 5.92 -1.89
N ALA A 42 -0.14 6.05 -3.21
CA ALA A 42 -1.39 5.72 -3.88
C ALA A 42 -1.70 4.23 -3.72
N TRP A 43 -0.71 3.38 -3.94
CA TRP A 43 -0.83 1.93 -3.77
C TRP A 43 -1.22 1.55 -2.34
N VAL A 44 -0.55 2.10 -1.32
CA VAL A 44 -0.87 1.83 0.09
C VAL A 44 -2.29 2.25 0.45
N ALA A 45 -2.73 3.42 -0.02
CA ALA A 45 -4.09 3.89 0.22
C ALA A 45 -5.14 2.95 -0.39
N THR A 46 -4.92 2.49 -1.63
CA THR A 46 -5.80 1.51 -2.29
C THR A 46 -5.79 0.17 -1.55
N PHE A 47 -4.61 -0.29 -1.12
CA PHE A 47 -4.47 -1.54 -0.36
C PHE A 47 -5.26 -1.48 0.95
N GLU A 48 -5.12 -0.40 1.74
CA GLU A 48 -5.86 -0.24 2.99
C GLU A 48 -7.36 -0.14 2.76
N ALA A 49 -7.80 0.63 1.75
CA ALA A 49 -9.21 0.73 1.40
C ALA A 49 -9.82 -0.63 1.03
N LYS A 50 -9.07 -1.51 0.37
CA LYS A 50 -9.53 -2.83 -0.06
C LYS A 50 -9.50 -3.86 1.07
N TYR A 51 -8.43 -3.93 1.85
CA TYR A 51 -8.18 -5.05 2.77
C TYR A 51 -8.30 -4.72 4.27
N SER A 52 -8.57 -3.47 4.65
CA SER A 52 -8.73 -3.12 6.06
C SER A 52 -9.99 -3.71 6.67
N ARG A 53 -9.87 -4.35 7.84
CA ARG A 53 -11.02 -4.81 8.65
C ARG A 53 -11.75 -3.67 9.38
N PHE A 54 -11.19 -2.46 9.35
CA PHE A 54 -11.73 -1.30 10.05
C PHE A 54 -12.46 -0.32 9.13
N ILE A 55 -12.34 -0.50 7.81
CA ILE A 55 -13.07 0.29 6.82
C ILE A 55 -14.34 -0.49 6.45
N PRO A 56 -15.55 0.00 6.77
CA PRO A 56 -16.79 -0.74 6.54
C PRO A 56 -17.05 -1.11 5.07
N THR A 57 -16.58 -0.27 4.14
CA THR A 57 -16.75 -0.46 2.70
C THR A 57 -15.65 -1.32 2.06
N SER A 58 -14.67 -1.79 2.83
CA SER A 58 -13.60 -2.62 2.31
C SER A 58 -14.11 -3.97 1.82
N LEU A 59 -13.33 -4.62 0.96
CA LEU A 59 -13.64 -5.96 0.49
C LEU A 59 -13.69 -6.96 1.66
N VAL A 60 -12.73 -6.85 2.58
CA VAL A 60 -12.68 -7.73 3.76
C VAL A 60 -13.89 -7.54 4.66
N SER A 61 -14.34 -6.31 4.89
CA SER A 61 -15.57 -6.05 5.67
C SER A 61 -16.82 -6.59 4.97
N ARG A 62 -16.91 -6.47 3.64
CA ARG A 62 -18.00 -7.05 2.85
C ARG A 62 -18.01 -8.58 2.95
N ILE A 63 -16.85 -9.23 2.81
CA ILE A 63 -16.71 -10.69 2.98
C ILE A 63 -17.16 -11.11 4.38
N ASN A 64 -16.66 -10.44 5.42
CA ASN A 64 -16.97 -10.81 6.80
C ASN A 64 -18.45 -10.63 7.19
N THR A 65 -19.17 -9.74 6.51
CA THR A 65 -20.58 -9.46 6.79
C THR A 65 -21.54 -10.25 5.88
N SER A 66 -21.06 -10.73 4.74
CA SER A 66 -21.84 -11.52 3.79
C SER A 66 -22.12 -12.93 4.32
N ARG A 67 -23.29 -13.47 3.95
CA ARG A 67 -23.62 -14.90 4.10
C ARG A 67 -23.53 -15.68 2.78
N ASP A 68 -23.28 -14.95 1.69
CA ASP A 68 -23.20 -15.44 0.33
C ASP A 68 -21.81 -15.20 -0.25
N TRP A 69 -21.52 -15.81 -1.40
CA TRP A 69 -20.31 -15.57 -2.17
C TRP A 69 -20.17 -14.09 -2.53
N VAL A 70 -18.97 -13.55 -2.28
CA VAL A 70 -18.61 -12.18 -2.66
C VAL A 70 -17.69 -12.25 -3.85
N GLU A 71 -18.08 -11.63 -4.95
CA GLU A 71 -17.23 -11.45 -6.13
C GLU A 71 -15.95 -10.69 -5.75
N VAL A 72 -14.82 -11.25 -6.15
CA VAL A 72 -13.48 -10.70 -5.93
C VAL A 72 -12.73 -10.59 -7.26
N ASP A 73 -11.68 -9.78 -7.32
CA ASP A 73 -10.80 -9.78 -8.49
C ASP A 73 -9.78 -10.93 -8.46
N GLU A 74 -9.16 -11.20 -9.60
CA GLU A 74 -8.20 -12.30 -9.78
C GLU A 74 -6.98 -12.19 -8.86
N GLU A 75 -6.57 -10.97 -8.49
CA GLU A 75 -5.51 -10.79 -7.52
C GLU A 75 -5.94 -11.31 -6.14
N THR A 76 -7.13 -10.93 -5.67
CA THR A 76 -7.65 -11.39 -4.38
C THR A 76 -7.97 -12.87 -4.38
N ASP A 77 -8.49 -13.43 -5.48
CA ASP A 77 -8.81 -14.86 -5.57
C ASP A 77 -7.58 -15.78 -5.42
N ARG A 78 -6.37 -15.27 -5.71
CA ARG A 78 -5.12 -16.01 -5.64
C ARG A 78 -4.42 -16.01 -4.27
N LEU A 79 -4.93 -15.24 -3.30
CA LEU A 79 -4.34 -15.11 -1.96
C LEU A 79 -4.83 -16.21 -1.01
#